data_AF-A0A6J3LZY8-F1
#
_entry.id   AF-A0A6J3LZY8-F1
#
_cell.length_a   1.000
_cell.length_b   1.000
_cell.length_c   1.000
_cell.angle_alpha   90.00
_cell.angle_beta   90.00
_cell.angle_gamma   90.00
#
_symmetry.space_group_name_H-M   'P 1'
#
loop_
_entity.id
_entity.type
_entity.pdbx_description
1 polymer ?
#
loop_
_entity_poly.entity_id
_entity_poly.type
_entity_poly.pdbx_seq_one_letter_code
_entity_poly.pdbx_strand_id
1 'polypeptide(L)'
;MLTKLTLASALLGVHAAAFPAPQENASSAGTAASTGNASNQRGNLPGYTNADAPFGSYTPSPITAVPTSFGLNSAVPAIFTTAPNGTQSGAAAPQRSSLPTGPTSHGPFTGLPTTVGAVSTTVIAASIPTLPPNPTATYYNTNGTPQKPQPAPYVPAGGLGTNGSLPRYMVESDFDYESIQLGLYQEWIELDLFNNGLAIFSEEDFLAAGLTAEDRSLIAFMAQQEQGHATLLSNMLGHTAVPQCTYDYPFKNVREFVDFNQILTRWGESGVWGFINHLDSREVGQLLAQSIATEARQQMIFRQMSGLHPMPVWFETGIPQSWAWTFLAPYISSCPANTTRLAWQNFPALHVANQANINRVSPNDTADWERADNRTSSPATLPAQNASCLNLNVTGHGCGPAIARNRSEPLSLPGKQVRFLWDTPGAPVGPNNSYITSSAAGPPRFVAWVAQLNLTYTPLTVTGPNQGYTYQPAGEVYAGGQGIVNDTMFVALTDSDLFLTPFNLSMINPHVVALGVYQAG
;
A
#
# COMPACT_ATOMS: atom_id res chain seq x y z
N MET A 1 -20.11 -21.39 -60.15
CA MET A 1 -20.35 -20.90 -61.52
C MET A 1 -21.75 -20.29 -61.58
N LEU A 2 -21.82 -18.99 -61.90
CA LEU A 2 -22.87 -18.29 -62.70
C LEU A 2 -24.37 -18.53 -62.33
N THR A 3 -25.25 -17.55 -62.09
CA THR A 3 -25.22 -16.09 -62.14
C THR A 3 -26.56 -15.56 -61.60
N LYS A 4 -26.53 -14.40 -60.93
CA LYS A 4 -27.50 -13.27 -60.93
C LYS A 4 -29.00 -13.54 -61.14
N LEU A 5 -29.80 -13.02 -60.21
CA LEU A 5 -30.94 -12.14 -60.54
C LEU A 5 -31.00 -10.99 -59.50
N THR A 6 -31.24 -9.79 -60.00
CA THR A 6 -31.18 -8.50 -59.31
C THR A 6 -32.58 -7.89 -59.14
N LEU A 7 -32.76 -7.22 -57.98
CA LEU A 7 -33.55 -6.02 -57.63
C LEU A 7 -35.06 -5.92 -57.96
N ALA A 8 -35.87 -5.58 -56.94
CA ALA A 8 -36.46 -4.23 -56.80
C ALA A 8 -37.05 -3.95 -55.39
N SER A 9 -36.62 -2.79 -54.86
CA SER A 9 -37.08 -1.89 -53.80
C SER A 9 -38.47 -2.04 -53.14
N ALA A 10 -38.52 -1.87 -51.81
CA ALA A 10 -39.51 -1.03 -51.11
C ALA A 10 -39.05 -0.68 -49.67
N LEU A 11 -39.17 0.61 -49.33
CA LEU A 11 -38.98 1.25 -48.02
C LEU A 11 -40.05 0.82 -46.99
N LEU A 12 -39.70 0.94 -45.69
CA LEU A 12 -40.49 1.28 -44.48
C LEU A 12 -39.77 0.60 -43.28
N GLY A 13 -39.30 1.22 -42.19
CA GLY A 13 -39.65 2.46 -41.51
C GLY A 13 -40.22 2.15 -40.12
N VAL A 14 -39.39 2.04 -39.06
CA VAL A 14 -39.81 1.97 -37.63
C VAL A 14 -38.75 2.73 -36.80
N HIS A 15 -38.96 4.01 -36.49
CA HIS A 15 -39.59 4.56 -35.26
C HIS A 15 -38.86 4.19 -33.94
N ALA A 16 -37.94 5.06 -33.51
CA ALA A 16 -37.59 5.23 -32.10
C ALA A 16 -38.00 6.65 -31.68
N ALA A 17 -38.86 6.74 -30.67
CA ALA A 17 -39.47 7.96 -30.18
C ALA A 17 -38.49 8.76 -29.32
N ALA A 18 -38.34 10.05 -29.66
CA ALA A 18 -37.69 11.06 -28.83
C ALA A 18 -38.75 11.87 -28.08
N PHE A 19 -38.50 12.17 -26.80
CA PHE A 19 -39.19 13.26 -26.08
C PHE A 19 -38.30 14.52 -26.06
N PRO A 20 -38.89 15.73 -26.04
CA PRO A 20 -38.32 16.91 -26.69
C PRO A 20 -37.48 17.80 -25.74
N ALA A 21 -36.45 18.43 -26.31
CA ALA A 21 -35.74 19.56 -25.72
C ALA A 21 -36.52 20.87 -25.96
N PRO A 22 -36.49 21.86 -25.03
CA PRO A 22 -37.00 23.19 -25.29
C PRO A 22 -36.03 24.02 -26.14
N GLN A 23 -36.61 24.86 -26.99
CA GLN A 23 -35.99 25.68 -28.04
C GLN A 23 -34.93 26.67 -27.53
N GLU A 24 -33.80 26.71 -28.24
CA GLU A 24 -32.86 27.84 -28.24
C GLU A 24 -33.38 28.99 -29.11
N ASN A 25 -33.14 30.23 -28.65
CA ASN A 25 -33.14 31.41 -29.50
C ASN A 25 -31.68 31.84 -29.71
N ALA A 26 -31.30 31.98 -30.97
CA ALA A 26 -29.93 32.07 -31.47
C ALA A 26 -29.18 33.36 -31.09
N SER A 27 -27.85 33.29 -30.92
CA SER A 27 -26.90 34.06 -31.74
C SER A 27 -25.41 33.78 -31.43
N SER A 28 -24.64 33.72 -32.52
CA SER A 28 -23.17 33.76 -32.67
C SER A 28 -22.35 32.48 -32.41
N ALA A 29 -22.07 31.78 -33.52
CA ALA A 29 -21.15 30.66 -33.60
C ALA A 29 -19.70 31.14 -33.66
N GLY A 30 -18.93 30.80 -32.62
CA GLY A 30 -17.48 30.61 -32.67
C GLY A 30 -17.18 29.15 -32.38
N THR A 31 -16.57 28.46 -33.33
CA THR A 31 -16.18 27.04 -33.29
C THR A 31 -15.42 26.65 -32.02
N ALA A 32 -16.04 25.83 -31.16
CA ALA A 32 -15.37 25.10 -30.09
C ALA A 32 -15.35 23.61 -30.43
N ALA A 33 -14.16 23.09 -30.75
CA ALA A 33 -13.91 21.66 -30.77
C ALA A 33 -13.96 21.14 -29.31
N SER A 34 -14.84 20.18 -29.06
CA SER A 34 -14.94 19.46 -27.80
C SER A 34 -13.65 18.67 -27.53
N THR A 35 -12.74 19.26 -26.76
CA THR A 35 -11.66 18.53 -26.08
C THR A 35 -12.10 18.35 -24.63
N GLY A 36 -12.81 17.24 -24.37
CA GLY A 36 -13.11 16.83 -23.01
C GLY A 36 -11.85 16.30 -22.32
N ASN A 37 -10.94 17.20 -21.93
CA ASN A 37 -9.94 16.91 -20.92
C ASN A 37 -10.48 17.41 -19.57
N ALA A 38 -10.25 16.64 -18.51
CA ALA A 38 -10.47 17.07 -17.14
C ALA A 38 -9.79 18.44 -16.94
N SER A 39 -10.51 19.40 -16.36
CA SER A 39 -10.17 20.83 -16.36
C SER A 39 -8.91 21.21 -15.58
N ASN A 40 -8.14 20.26 -15.03
CA ASN A 40 -6.89 20.56 -14.33
C ASN A 40 -5.95 19.36 -14.19
N GLN A 41 -5.23 19.00 -15.25
CA GLN A 41 -4.11 18.04 -15.15
C GLN A 41 -2.79 18.68 -14.66
N ARG A 42 -2.80 19.95 -14.27
CA ARG A 42 -1.58 20.74 -14.01
C ARG A 42 -1.26 20.97 -12.54
N GLY A 43 -1.97 20.31 -11.61
CA GLY A 43 -1.69 20.39 -10.17
C GLY A 43 -1.96 21.74 -9.52
N ASN A 44 -2.60 22.69 -10.22
CA ASN A 44 -2.93 24.01 -9.69
C ASN A 44 -4.42 24.11 -9.39
N LEU A 45 -4.92 23.34 -8.44
CA LEU A 45 -6.30 23.49 -7.97
C LEU A 45 -6.43 24.85 -7.25
N PRO A 46 -7.43 25.70 -7.60
CA PRO A 46 -7.73 26.91 -6.84
C PRO A 46 -7.95 26.55 -5.36
N GLY A 47 -7.08 27.02 -4.47
CA GLY A 47 -7.07 26.65 -3.04
C GLY A 47 -5.66 26.35 -2.49
N TYR A 48 -4.75 25.87 -3.33
CA TYR A 48 -3.34 25.63 -2.97
C TYR A 48 -2.45 26.82 -3.35
N THR A 49 -2.88 28.04 -3.01
CA THR A 49 -2.13 29.27 -3.29
C THR A 49 -1.31 29.67 -2.07
N ASN A 50 0.00 29.37 -2.06
CA ASN A 50 0.90 29.62 -0.93
C ASN A 50 0.42 28.98 0.38
N ALA A 51 0.55 27.65 0.49
CA ALA A 51 0.46 27.03 1.81
C ALA A 51 1.51 27.69 2.71
N ASP A 52 1.10 28.17 3.89
CA ASP A 52 1.95 28.74 4.94
C ASP A 52 2.95 27.68 5.45
N ALA A 53 3.87 27.21 4.59
CA ALA A 53 4.94 26.32 4.96
C ALA A 53 5.91 27.15 5.81
N PRO A 54 6.12 26.82 7.10
CA PRO A 54 6.90 27.63 8.04
C PRO A 54 8.42 27.64 7.73
N PHE A 55 8.83 27.17 6.56
CA PHE A 55 10.21 27.14 6.08
C PHE A 55 10.32 28.14 4.92
N GLY A 56 10.93 29.30 5.20
CA GLY A 56 11.22 30.31 4.18
C GLY A 56 12.07 29.73 3.05
N SER A 57 11.70 30.04 1.81
CA SER A 57 12.42 29.78 0.55
C SER A 57 13.49 28.68 0.63
N TYR A 58 13.13 27.46 0.26
CA TYR A 58 14.13 26.40 0.04
C TYR A 58 15.04 26.82 -1.12
N THR A 59 16.35 26.73 -0.92
CA THR A 59 17.35 26.92 -1.99
C THR A 59 18.20 25.64 -2.04
N PRO A 60 18.19 24.90 -3.16
CA PRO A 60 19.01 23.71 -3.29
C PRO A 60 20.50 24.01 -3.02
N SER A 61 21.14 23.16 -2.24
CA SER A 61 22.58 23.30 -1.97
C SER A 61 23.38 22.90 -3.22
N PRO A 62 24.33 23.73 -3.70
CA PRO A 62 25.19 23.38 -4.82
C PRO A 62 25.96 22.08 -4.55
N ILE A 63 26.14 21.25 -5.59
CA ILE A 63 26.93 20.02 -5.48
C ILE A 63 28.42 20.40 -5.41
N THR A 64 29.05 20.13 -4.28
CA THR A 64 30.47 20.45 -3.99
C THR A 64 31.29 19.21 -3.67
N ALA A 65 30.65 18.09 -3.36
CA ALA A 65 31.31 16.82 -3.07
C ALA A 65 30.51 15.64 -3.62
N VAL A 66 31.23 14.63 -4.12
CA VAL A 66 30.68 13.36 -4.59
C VAL A 66 31.56 12.24 -4.01
N PRO A 67 31.00 11.25 -3.30
CA PRO A 67 31.79 10.14 -2.77
C PRO A 67 32.49 9.36 -3.90
N THR A 68 33.78 9.07 -3.75
CA THR A 68 34.59 8.33 -4.74
C THR A 68 35.19 7.03 -4.21
N SER A 69 35.09 6.79 -2.91
CA SER A 69 35.46 5.55 -2.24
C SER A 69 34.25 5.03 -1.49
N PHE A 70 33.87 3.78 -1.76
CA PHE A 70 32.60 3.23 -1.30
C PHE A 70 32.76 2.22 -0.14
N GLY A 71 33.99 2.05 0.37
CA GLY A 71 34.29 1.07 1.42
C GLY A 71 33.91 -0.37 1.03
N LEU A 72 34.08 -1.30 1.96
CA LEU A 72 33.43 -2.61 1.92
C LEU A 72 32.62 -2.72 3.21
N ASN A 73 31.33 -3.05 3.14
CA ASN A 73 30.47 -3.50 4.24
C ASN A 73 30.56 -2.65 5.52
N SER A 74 29.56 -1.79 5.77
CA SER A 74 29.41 -1.15 7.08
C SER A 74 29.53 -2.13 8.22
N ALA A 75 30.42 -1.83 9.17
CA ALA A 75 30.54 -2.58 10.42
C ALA A 75 29.40 -2.17 11.37
N VAL A 76 28.19 -2.60 11.06
CA VAL A 76 27.04 -2.45 11.98
C VAL A 76 27.02 -3.59 13.00
N PRO A 77 26.57 -3.34 14.24
CA PRO A 77 26.26 -4.40 15.17
C PRO A 77 25.25 -5.37 14.55
N ALA A 78 25.70 -6.59 14.31
CA ALA A 78 24.88 -7.65 13.74
C ALA A 78 25.27 -9.00 14.33
N ILE A 79 24.31 -9.91 14.38
CA ILE A 79 24.53 -11.31 14.73
C ILE A 79 24.23 -12.20 13.53
N PHE A 80 24.88 -13.36 13.47
CA PHE A 80 24.49 -14.36 12.48
C PHE A 80 23.08 -14.87 12.80
N THR A 81 22.20 -14.84 11.81
CA THR A 81 20.83 -15.36 11.91
C THR A 81 20.56 -16.29 10.73
N THR A 82 19.74 -17.30 10.96
CA THR A 82 19.28 -18.24 9.93
C THR A 82 17.77 -18.30 9.93
N ALA A 83 17.17 -18.37 8.74
CA ALA A 83 15.74 -18.60 8.60
C ALA A 83 15.33 -19.88 9.37
N PRO A 84 14.25 -19.84 10.17
CA PRO A 84 13.74 -21.05 10.79
C PRO A 84 13.27 -22.04 9.70
N ASN A 85 13.55 -23.33 9.89
CA ASN A 85 13.23 -24.40 8.94
C ASN A 85 12.41 -25.54 9.58
N GLY A 86 11.72 -26.30 8.73
CA GLY A 86 10.98 -27.48 9.13
C GLY A 86 9.86 -27.15 10.14
N THR A 87 10.01 -27.67 11.36
CA THR A 87 9.02 -27.50 12.45
C THR A 87 9.43 -26.43 13.47
N GLN A 88 10.47 -25.65 13.19
CA GLN A 88 10.88 -24.54 14.07
C GLN A 88 9.78 -23.48 14.11
N SER A 89 9.63 -22.80 15.26
CA SER A 89 8.68 -21.69 15.39
C SER A 89 9.03 -20.59 14.37
N GLY A 90 8.02 -20.10 13.64
CA GLY A 90 8.19 -19.11 12.58
C GLY A 90 8.82 -19.64 11.28
N ALA A 91 8.94 -20.96 11.09
CA ALA A 91 9.42 -21.53 9.83
C ALA A 91 8.45 -21.23 8.68
N ALA A 92 9.00 -20.81 7.55
CA ALA A 92 8.24 -20.52 6.35
C ALA A 92 7.55 -21.79 5.81
N ALA A 93 6.38 -21.62 5.19
CA ALA A 93 5.67 -22.74 4.58
C ALA A 93 6.50 -23.37 3.45
N PRO A 94 6.43 -24.69 3.25
CA PRO A 94 7.21 -25.37 2.22
C PRO A 94 6.77 -24.93 0.83
N GLN A 95 7.74 -24.65 -0.04
CA GLN A 95 7.46 -24.39 -1.45
C GLN A 95 7.01 -25.68 -2.14
N ARG A 96 5.72 -25.76 -2.54
CA ARG A 96 5.12 -26.96 -3.15
C ARG A 96 5.62 -27.21 -4.58
N SER A 97 5.86 -26.15 -5.35
CA SER A 97 6.42 -26.22 -6.69
C SER A 97 7.92 -25.97 -6.63
N SER A 98 8.72 -26.87 -7.24
CA SER A 98 10.12 -26.55 -7.49
C SER A 98 10.22 -25.30 -8.35
N LEU A 99 11.07 -24.35 -7.97
CA LEU A 99 11.44 -23.25 -8.86
C LEU A 99 11.89 -23.84 -10.21
N PRO A 100 11.43 -23.33 -11.35
CA PRO A 100 11.90 -23.80 -12.65
C PRO A 100 13.42 -23.64 -12.77
N THR A 101 14.17 -24.74 -12.67
CA THR A 101 15.63 -24.77 -12.88
C THR A 101 15.93 -25.39 -14.25
N GLY A 102 15.94 -24.56 -15.30
CA GLY A 102 16.26 -24.98 -16.67
C GLY A 102 15.48 -24.21 -17.74
N PRO A 103 15.83 -24.37 -19.03
CA PRO A 103 15.05 -23.80 -20.12
C PRO A 103 13.68 -24.47 -20.19
N THR A 104 12.62 -23.69 -20.07
CA THR A 104 11.28 -24.14 -20.47
C THR A 104 11.16 -24.09 -22.00
N SER A 105 10.37 -24.98 -22.59
CA SER A 105 10.11 -24.97 -24.03
C SER A 105 8.84 -24.17 -24.31
N HIS A 106 8.93 -23.16 -25.20
CA HIS A 106 7.79 -22.38 -25.65
C HIS A 106 7.39 -22.80 -27.07
N GLY A 107 6.13 -23.18 -27.28
CA GLY A 107 5.60 -23.54 -28.59
C GLY A 107 4.26 -24.27 -28.50
N PRO A 108 3.48 -24.34 -29.59
CA PRO A 108 2.30 -25.19 -29.65
C PRO A 108 2.72 -26.66 -29.52
N PHE A 109 1.93 -27.45 -28.79
CA PHE A 109 2.15 -28.89 -28.73
C PHE A 109 1.96 -29.49 -30.13
N THR A 110 3.04 -30.03 -30.70
CA THR A 110 3.03 -30.74 -32.00
C THR A 110 3.09 -32.24 -31.75
N GLY A 111 2.00 -32.78 -31.19
CA GLY A 111 1.86 -34.22 -30.95
C GLY A 111 0.40 -34.65 -30.93
N LEU A 112 0.17 -35.96 -30.89
CA LEU A 112 -1.14 -36.50 -30.54
C LEU A 112 -1.27 -36.51 -29.01
N PRO A 113 -2.37 -36.01 -28.42
CA PRO A 113 -2.56 -36.06 -26.97
C PRO A 113 -2.52 -37.52 -26.50
N THR A 114 -1.71 -37.79 -25.47
CA THR A 114 -1.51 -39.13 -24.92
C THR A 114 -2.69 -39.63 -24.09
N THR A 115 -3.64 -38.75 -23.76
CA THR A 115 -4.90 -39.06 -23.06
C THR A 115 -6.01 -38.18 -23.60
N VAL A 116 -7.22 -38.73 -23.77
CA VAL A 116 -8.42 -37.99 -24.19
C VAL A 116 -9.51 -38.19 -23.14
N GLY A 117 -10.07 -37.09 -22.63
CA GLY A 117 -11.01 -37.11 -21.49
C GLY A 117 -10.32 -37.01 -20.13
N ALA A 118 -11.10 -36.71 -19.09
CA ALA A 118 -10.60 -36.65 -17.71
C ALA A 118 -10.30 -38.06 -17.18
N VAL A 119 -9.24 -38.18 -16.37
CA VAL A 119 -8.84 -39.46 -15.73
C VAL A 119 -9.93 -39.93 -14.75
N SER A 120 -10.27 -41.23 -14.77
CA SER A 120 -11.27 -41.84 -13.86
C SER A 120 -10.90 -43.29 -13.51
N THR A 121 -11.38 -43.80 -12.36
CA THR A 121 -11.16 -45.18 -11.87
C THR A 121 -12.50 -45.86 -11.50
N THR A 122 -12.48 -47.04 -10.86
CA THR A 122 -13.70 -47.80 -10.52
C THR A 122 -14.47 -47.19 -9.34
N VAL A 123 -15.76 -46.88 -9.56
CA VAL A 123 -16.64 -46.21 -8.57
C VAL A 123 -17.38 -47.26 -7.73
N ILE A 124 -17.14 -47.29 -6.42
CA ILE A 124 -17.54 -48.38 -5.50
C ILE A 124 -18.72 -48.05 -4.57
N ALA A 125 -19.15 -46.79 -4.50
CA ALA A 125 -20.36 -46.34 -3.81
C ALA A 125 -20.83 -45.00 -4.38
N ALA A 126 -22.14 -44.73 -4.37
CA ALA A 126 -22.69 -43.46 -4.89
C ALA A 126 -22.34 -42.25 -4.00
N SER A 127 -22.07 -42.48 -2.71
CA SER A 127 -21.50 -41.50 -1.77
C SER A 127 -20.96 -42.20 -0.50
N ILE A 128 -20.04 -41.53 0.21
CA ILE A 128 -19.54 -41.91 1.56
C ILE A 128 -20.27 -41.02 2.59
N PRO A 129 -20.77 -41.53 3.72
CA PRO A 129 -21.37 -40.70 4.77
C PRO A 129 -20.28 -40.18 5.74
N THR A 130 -20.32 -38.90 6.16
CA THR A 130 -19.33 -38.34 7.11
C THR A 130 -19.89 -37.33 8.11
N LEU A 131 -19.28 -37.31 9.32
CA LEU A 131 -19.39 -36.29 10.38
C LEU A 131 -18.40 -35.10 10.14
N PRO A 132 -18.52 -33.93 10.82
CA PRO A 132 -18.63 -32.61 10.15
C PRO A 132 -17.33 -31.76 10.00
N PRO A 133 -17.16 -31.12 8.83
CA PRO A 133 -16.42 -29.87 8.60
C PRO A 133 -17.30 -28.62 8.84
N ASN A 134 -16.71 -27.41 8.78
CA ASN A 134 -17.42 -26.13 8.92
C ASN A 134 -18.74 -26.11 8.10
N PRO A 135 -19.92 -25.90 8.71
CA PRO A 135 -21.22 -26.18 8.06
C PRO A 135 -21.50 -25.45 6.74
N THR A 136 -20.79 -24.37 6.39
CA THR A 136 -21.18 -23.47 5.28
C THR A 136 -20.23 -23.46 4.07
N ALA A 137 -19.07 -24.11 4.10
CA ALA A 137 -18.09 -24.09 3.01
C ALA A 137 -18.03 -25.45 2.27
N THR A 138 -19.09 -25.78 1.52
CA THR A 138 -19.34 -27.15 1.00
C THR A 138 -19.14 -27.32 -0.52
N TYR A 139 -18.58 -26.33 -1.22
CA TYR A 139 -18.43 -26.39 -2.69
C TYR A 139 -17.10 -27.04 -3.08
N TYR A 140 -17.15 -28.17 -3.78
CA TYR A 140 -15.99 -28.87 -4.32
C TYR A 140 -16.27 -29.42 -5.72
N ASN A 141 -15.69 -28.80 -6.75
CA ASN A 141 -15.94 -29.12 -8.15
C ASN A 141 -14.94 -30.18 -8.67
N THR A 142 -15.25 -31.45 -8.40
CA THR A 142 -14.38 -32.61 -8.70
C THR A 142 -14.21 -32.95 -10.17
N ASN A 143 -15.09 -32.45 -11.05
CA ASN A 143 -15.13 -32.85 -12.47
C ASN A 143 -14.80 -31.70 -13.43
N GLY A 144 -14.53 -30.49 -12.92
CA GLY A 144 -14.21 -29.31 -13.72
C GLY A 144 -15.36 -28.84 -14.63
N THR A 145 -16.59 -29.33 -14.41
CA THR A 145 -17.77 -28.94 -15.18
C THR A 145 -18.76 -28.14 -14.30
N PRO A 146 -19.63 -27.30 -14.88
CA PRO A 146 -20.67 -26.63 -14.11
C PRO A 146 -21.61 -27.64 -13.44
N GLN A 147 -21.68 -27.61 -12.11
CA GLN A 147 -22.47 -28.57 -11.30
C GLN A 147 -23.88 -28.05 -10.94
N LYS A 148 -24.21 -26.81 -11.33
CA LYS A 148 -25.48 -26.14 -11.03
C LYS A 148 -26.06 -25.52 -12.31
N PRO A 149 -27.40 -25.42 -12.44
CA PRO A 149 -28.03 -24.75 -13.58
C PRO A 149 -27.50 -23.33 -13.74
N GLN A 150 -27.15 -22.95 -14.95
CA GLN A 150 -26.74 -21.58 -15.24
C GLN A 150 -27.97 -20.67 -15.21
N PRO A 151 -28.04 -19.64 -14.34
CA PRO A 151 -29.16 -18.72 -14.31
C PRO A 151 -29.35 -17.95 -15.64
N ALA A 152 -28.27 -17.79 -16.41
CA ALA A 152 -28.28 -17.17 -17.74
C ALA A 152 -27.18 -17.79 -18.64
N PRO A 153 -27.23 -17.60 -19.98
CA PRO A 153 -26.17 -18.09 -20.87
C PRO A 153 -24.79 -17.59 -20.44
N TYR A 154 -23.83 -18.52 -20.29
CA TYR A 154 -22.45 -18.25 -19.88
C TYR A 154 -22.29 -17.71 -18.46
N VAL A 155 -23.29 -17.90 -17.59
CA VAL A 155 -23.27 -17.49 -16.18
C VAL A 155 -23.41 -18.73 -15.30
N PRO A 156 -22.31 -19.29 -14.76
CA PRO A 156 -22.39 -20.36 -13.77
C PRO A 156 -23.17 -19.93 -12.52
N ALA A 157 -24.02 -20.81 -11.98
CA ALA A 157 -24.68 -20.53 -10.70
C ALA A 157 -23.67 -20.47 -9.55
N GLY A 158 -23.76 -19.41 -8.76
CA GLY A 158 -22.84 -19.12 -7.66
C GLY A 158 -22.47 -17.63 -7.63
N GLY A 159 -21.68 -17.24 -6.64
CA GLY A 159 -21.42 -15.84 -6.33
C GLY A 159 -22.53 -15.25 -5.45
N LEU A 160 -22.13 -14.55 -4.39
CA LEU A 160 -23.05 -13.74 -3.60
C LEU A 160 -23.30 -12.43 -4.37
N GLY A 161 -24.55 -11.95 -4.42
CA GLY A 161 -24.92 -10.73 -5.15
C GLY A 161 -25.03 -10.86 -6.69
N THR A 162 -24.91 -12.07 -7.25
CA THR A 162 -24.92 -12.31 -8.72
C THR A 162 -26.24 -12.89 -9.26
N ASN A 163 -27.26 -13.01 -8.42
CA ASN A 163 -28.57 -13.63 -8.74
C ASN A 163 -29.53 -12.70 -9.50
N GLY A 164 -29.05 -11.56 -10.02
CA GLY A 164 -29.86 -10.54 -10.67
C GLY A 164 -30.44 -9.48 -9.72
N SER A 165 -30.17 -9.58 -8.41
CA SER A 165 -30.38 -8.46 -7.49
C SER A 165 -29.50 -7.28 -7.90
N LEU A 166 -30.06 -6.07 -7.81
CA LEU A 166 -29.31 -4.84 -8.11
C LEU A 166 -28.21 -4.65 -7.04
N PRO A 167 -26.93 -4.56 -7.42
CA PRO A 167 -25.85 -4.29 -6.47
C PRO A 167 -26.03 -2.95 -5.77
N ARG A 168 -25.77 -2.91 -4.47
CA ARG A 168 -25.84 -1.70 -3.64
C ARG A 168 -24.43 -1.36 -3.13
N TYR A 169 -23.82 -0.33 -3.71
CA TYR A 169 -22.46 0.09 -3.41
C TYR A 169 -22.41 1.08 -2.23
N MET A 170 -22.73 0.60 -1.03
CA MET A 170 -22.63 1.39 0.20
C MET A 170 -22.45 0.47 1.40
N VAL A 171 -21.95 1.04 2.49
CA VAL A 171 -21.65 0.33 3.74
C VAL A 171 -22.88 -0.38 4.32
N GLU A 172 -22.68 -1.59 4.87
CA GLU A 172 -23.76 -2.44 5.37
C GLU A 172 -23.69 -2.74 6.88
N SER A 173 -22.62 -2.33 7.56
CA SER A 173 -22.45 -2.47 9.00
C SER A 173 -21.60 -1.36 9.61
N ASP A 174 -21.53 -1.31 10.94
CA ASP A 174 -20.65 -0.38 11.65
C ASP A 174 -19.16 -0.65 11.33
N PHE A 175 -18.80 -1.93 11.12
CA PHE A 175 -17.45 -2.29 10.71
C PHE A 175 -17.12 -1.76 9.32
N ASP A 176 -18.05 -1.91 8.36
CA ASP A 176 -17.93 -1.32 7.03
C ASP A 176 -17.81 0.20 7.13
N TYR A 177 -18.73 0.83 7.86
CA TYR A 177 -18.78 2.28 8.02
C TYR A 177 -17.46 2.83 8.55
N GLU A 178 -16.96 2.32 9.68
CA GLU A 178 -15.72 2.79 10.32
C GLU A 178 -14.47 2.49 9.47
N SER A 179 -14.47 1.40 8.69
CA SER A 179 -13.36 1.04 7.82
C SER A 179 -13.30 1.92 6.57
N ILE A 180 -14.45 2.15 5.91
CA ILE A 180 -14.54 3.06 4.77
C ILE A 180 -14.33 4.51 5.22
N GLN A 181 -14.75 4.86 6.43
CA GLN A 181 -14.49 6.19 6.96
C GLN A 181 -12.99 6.43 7.19
N LEU A 182 -12.26 5.44 7.71
CA LEU A 182 -10.80 5.47 7.78
C LEU A 182 -10.15 5.56 6.40
N GLY A 183 -10.65 4.78 5.42
CA GLY A 183 -10.22 4.89 4.03
C GLY A 183 -10.36 6.32 3.51
N LEU A 184 -11.52 6.97 3.73
CA LEU A 184 -11.72 8.36 3.29
C LEU A 184 -10.77 9.37 3.97
N TYR A 185 -10.38 9.16 5.23
CA TYR A 185 -9.30 9.96 5.83
C TYR A 185 -7.97 9.79 5.09
N GLN A 186 -7.65 8.57 4.62
CA GLN A 186 -6.47 8.28 3.82
C GLN A 186 -6.53 8.99 2.45
N GLU A 187 -7.64 8.88 1.74
CA GLU A 187 -7.80 9.54 0.43
C GLU A 187 -7.62 11.06 0.53
N TRP A 188 -8.15 11.67 1.60
CA TRP A 188 -8.06 13.11 1.78
C TRP A 188 -6.66 13.60 2.10
N ILE A 189 -5.87 12.84 2.85
CA ILE A 189 -4.48 13.20 3.17
C ILE A 189 -3.57 12.97 1.97
N GLU A 190 -3.79 11.92 1.17
CA GLU A 190 -3.02 11.68 -0.06
C GLU A 190 -3.31 12.74 -1.12
N LEU A 191 -4.60 13.04 -1.36
CA LEU A 191 -5.01 14.12 -2.25
C LEU A 191 -4.38 15.45 -1.83
N ASP A 192 -4.42 15.79 -0.55
CA ASP A 192 -3.81 17.01 -0.04
C ASP A 192 -2.29 16.98 -0.22
N LEU A 193 -1.62 15.93 0.26
CA LEU A 193 -0.17 15.79 0.23
C LEU A 193 0.38 15.96 -1.18
N PHE A 194 -0.23 15.32 -2.18
CA PHE A 194 0.27 15.37 -3.55
C PHE A 194 0.13 16.78 -4.14
N ASN A 195 -1.00 17.46 -3.89
CA ASN A 195 -1.21 18.84 -4.32
C ASN A 195 -0.30 19.82 -3.54
N ASN A 196 -0.13 19.61 -2.24
CA ASN A 196 0.69 20.45 -1.37
C ASN A 196 2.15 20.46 -1.83
N GLY A 197 2.75 19.29 -2.07
CA GLY A 197 4.13 19.20 -2.54
C GLY A 197 4.35 19.89 -3.89
N LEU A 198 3.39 19.77 -4.82
CA LEU A 198 3.45 20.45 -6.11
C LEU A 198 3.30 21.98 -6.01
N ALA A 199 2.57 22.45 -4.99
CA ALA A 199 2.32 23.87 -4.76
C ALA A 199 3.47 24.58 -4.04
N ILE A 200 4.14 23.90 -3.10
CA ILE A 200 5.19 24.55 -2.27
C ILE A 200 6.59 24.44 -2.86
N PHE A 201 6.88 23.43 -3.69
CA PHE A 201 8.19 23.25 -4.32
C PHE A 201 8.17 23.72 -5.78
N SER A 202 9.18 24.51 -6.14
CA SER A 202 9.37 25.01 -7.51
C SER A 202 9.81 23.91 -8.48
N GLU A 203 9.71 24.16 -9.78
CA GLU A 203 10.23 23.21 -10.79
C GLU A 203 11.73 22.98 -10.61
N GLU A 204 12.46 24.03 -10.25
CA GLU A 204 13.89 24.02 -9.96
C GLU A 204 14.21 23.14 -8.73
N ASP A 205 13.36 23.12 -7.71
CA ASP A 205 13.53 22.27 -6.54
C ASP A 205 13.37 20.78 -6.88
N PHE A 206 12.38 20.46 -7.72
CA PHE A 206 12.21 19.10 -8.24
C PHE A 206 13.40 18.69 -9.11
N LEU A 207 13.84 19.56 -10.03
CA LEU A 207 15.00 19.29 -10.88
C LEU A 207 16.27 19.07 -10.05
N ALA A 208 16.46 19.83 -8.98
CA ALA A 208 17.58 19.65 -8.06
C ALA A 208 17.52 18.33 -7.28
N ALA A 209 16.32 17.78 -7.05
CA ALA A 209 16.14 16.44 -6.51
C ALA A 209 16.25 15.32 -7.56
N GLY A 210 16.52 15.68 -8.82
CA GLY A 210 16.62 14.74 -9.95
C GLY A 210 15.27 14.34 -10.54
N LEU A 211 14.19 15.09 -10.24
CA LEU A 211 12.83 14.86 -10.73
C LEU A 211 12.47 15.94 -11.76
N THR A 212 11.95 15.50 -12.89
CA THR A 212 11.67 16.35 -14.05
C THR A 212 10.21 16.84 -14.05
N ALA A 213 9.87 17.63 -15.08
CA ALA A 213 8.48 18.02 -15.31
C ALA A 213 7.54 16.81 -15.53
N GLU A 214 8.05 15.69 -16.07
CA GLU A 214 7.27 14.45 -16.25
C GLU A 214 6.94 13.82 -14.89
N ASP A 215 7.87 13.84 -13.94
CA ASP A 215 7.64 13.31 -12.58
C ASP A 215 6.59 14.15 -11.83
N ARG A 216 6.66 15.49 -11.97
CA ARG A 216 5.64 16.40 -11.42
C ARG A 216 4.27 16.18 -12.06
N SER A 217 4.22 15.98 -13.38
CA SER A 217 3.00 15.64 -14.12
C SER A 217 2.38 14.33 -13.62
N LEU A 218 3.21 13.31 -13.36
CA LEU A 218 2.75 12.05 -12.79
C LEU A 218 2.19 12.22 -11.38
N ILE A 219 2.83 13.01 -10.50
CA ILE A 219 2.29 13.33 -9.16
C ILE A 219 0.94 14.05 -9.28
N ALA A 220 0.82 15.00 -10.21
CA ALA A 220 -0.45 15.70 -10.45
C ALA A 220 -1.55 14.78 -10.99
N PHE A 221 -1.18 13.74 -11.74
CA PHE A 221 -2.11 12.70 -12.18
C PHE A 221 -2.52 11.78 -11.03
N MET A 222 -1.58 11.37 -10.17
CA MET A 222 -1.88 10.60 -8.95
C MET A 222 -2.86 11.38 -8.06
N ALA A 223 -2.71 12.71 -7.94
CA ALA A 223 -3.67 13.53 -7.19
C ALA A 223 -5.10 13.50 -7.79
N GLN A 224 -5.25 13.37 -9.12
CA GLN A 224 -6.57 13.17 -9.73
C GLN A 224 -7.16 11.79 -9.42
N GLN A 225 -6.30 10.77 -9.28
CA GLN A 225 -6.73 9.44 -8.87
C GLN A 225 -7.31 9.49 -7.45
N GLU A 226 -6.62 10.17 -6.52
CA GLU A 226 -7.14 10.34 -5.15
C GLU A 226 -8.41 11.17 -5.06
N GLN A 227 -8.61 12.14 -5.97
CA GLN A 227 -9.92 12.81 -6.07
C GLN A 227 -11.02 11.81 -6.46
N GLY A 228 -10.73 10.88 -7.37
CA GLY A 228 -11.64 9.80 -7.75
C GLY A 228 -11.93 8.84 -6.59
N HIS A 229 -10.90 8.43 -5.85
CA HIS A 229 -11.04 7.55 -4.70
C HIS A 229 -11.79 8.23 -3.54
N ALA A 230 -11.45 9.48 -3.19
CA ALA A 230 -12.18 10.25 -2.18
C ALA A 230 -13.67 10.42 -2.55
N THR A 231 -13.96 10.67 -3.84
CA THR A 231 -15.35 10.73 -4.35
C THR A 231 -16.06 9.38 -4.22
N LEU A 232 -15.38 8.30 -4.58
CA LEU A 232 -15.89 6.93 -4.47
C LEU A 232 -16.30 6.62 -3.03
N LEU A 233 -15.41 6.82 -2.06
CA LEU A 233 -15.67 6.50 -0.65
C LEU A 233 -16.71 7.45 -0.04
N SER A 234 -16.67 8.74 -0.40
CA SER A 234 -17.70 9.71 0.00
C SER A 234 -19.10 9.28 -0.45
N ASN A 235 -19.24 8.78 -1.68
CA ASN A 235 -20.52 8.30 -2.19
C ASN A 235 -21.03 7.05 -1.45
N MET A 236 -20.13 6.15 -1.01
CA MET A 236 -20.49 4.96 -0.23
C MET A 236 -20.96 5.30 1.19
N LEU A 237 -20.40 6.35 1.79
CA LEU A 237 -20.72 6.83 3.14
C LEU A 237 -21.92 7.78 3.16
N GLY A 238 -22.17 8.51 2.06
CA GLY A 238 -23.27 9.47 1.96
C GLY A 238 -23.04 10.73 2.81
N HIS A 239 -24.11 11.25 3.42
CA HIS A 239 -24.08 12.57 4.10
C HIS A 239 -23.21 12.64 5.36
N THR A 240 -22.77 11.50 5.88
CA THR A 240 -21.91 11.44 7.07
C THR A 240 -20.44 11.22 6.72
N ALA A 241 -20.09 11.20 5.43
CA ALA A 241 -18.73 11.15 4.95
C ALA A 241 -17.88 12.27 5.56
N VAL A 242 -16.71 11.92 6.09
CA VAL A 242 -15.77 12.91 6.64
C VAL A 242 -15.34 13.92 5.57
N PRO A 243 -15.34 15.23 5.89
CA PRO A 243 -14.73 16.23 5.02
C PRO A 243 -13.19 16.19 5.10
N GLN A 244 -12.53 16.79 4.11
CA GLN A 244 -11.08 16.99 4.15
C GLN A 244 -10.68 17.82 5.39
N CYS A 245 -9.57 17.43 6.01
CA CYS A 245 -9.02 18.07 7.21
C CYS A 245 -7.83 18.99 6.87
N THR A 246 -7.25 19.62 7.89
CA THR A 246 -5.99 20.35 7.82
C THR A 246 -4.87 19.44 8.31
N TYR A 247 -3.74 19.44 7.60
CA TYR A 247 -2.63 18.52 7.85
C TYR A 247 -1.34 19.25 8.22
N ASP A 248 -0.41 18.52 8.84
CA ASP A 248 0.96 18.98 9.12
C ASP A 248 1.96 17.88 8.78
N TYR A 249 2.87 18.18 7.85
CA TYR A 249 3.76 17.17 7.26
C TYR A 249 5.24 17.40 7.61
N PRO A 250 6.01 16.34 7.91
CA PRO A 250 7.37 16.44 8.40
C PRO A 250 8.42 16.48 7.28
N PHE A 251 8.27 17.35 6.27
CA PHE A 251 9.27 17.50 5.19
C PHE A 251 9.61 18.96 4.90
N LYS A 252 10.85 19.20 4.45
CA LYS A 252 11.37 20.54 4.14
C LYS A 252 11.96 20.67 2.74
N ASN A 253 12.08 19.57 2.01
CA ASN A 253 12.62 19.52 0.66
C ASN A 253 11.93 18.41 -0.15
N VAL A 254 12.06 18.46 -1.48
CA VAL A 254 11.43 17.49 -2.40
C VAL A 254 11.83 16.05 -2.06
N ARG A 255 13.05 15.82 -1.56
CA ARG A 255 13.50 14.47 -1.26
C ARG A 255 12.80 13.88 -0.04
N GLU A 256 12.66 14.66 1.03
CA GLU A 256 11.87 14.29 2.20
C GLU A 256 10.38 14.15 1.85
N PHE A 257 9.85 15.01 0.98
CA PHE A 257 8.48 14.90 0.47
C PHE A 257 8.24 13.55 -0.21
N VAL A 258 9.08 13.16 -1.16
CA VAL A 258 8.91 11.89 -1.89
C VAL A 258 9.08 10.65 -0.98
N ASP A 259 10.04 10.67 -0.04
CA ASP A 259 10.18 9.59 0.94
C ASP A 259 8.95 9.52 1.86
N PHE A 260 8.42 10.66 2.32
CA PHE A 260 7.20 10.67 3.11
C PHE A 260 6.00 10.08 2.35
N ASN A 261 5.84 10.43 1.07
CA ASN A 261 4.79 9.85 0.22
C ASN A 261 4.91 8.34 0.10
N GLN A 262 6.12 7.78 -0.09
CA GLN A 262 6.28 6.32 -0.21
C GLN A 262 5.94 5.60 1.10
N ILE A 263 6.20 6.21 2.26
CA ILE A 263 5.82 5.64 3.56
C ILE A 263 4.30 5.80 3.77
N LEU A 264 3.74 6.97 3.44
CA LEU A 264 2.32 7.27 3.65
C LEU A 264 1.40 6.38 2.84
N THR A 265 1.68 6.26 1.55
CA THR A 265 0.94 5.36 0.64
C THR A 265 1.08 3.90 1.06
N ARG A 266 2.20 3.50 1.67
CA ARG A 266 2.40 2.13 2.21
C ARG A 266 1.43 1.80 3.33
N TRP A 267 1.27 2.66 4.35
CA TRP A 267 0.32 2.34 5.42
C TRP A 267 -1.14 2.55 5.00
N GLY A 268 -1.38 3.48 4.07
CA GLY A 268 -2.69 3.69 3.45
C GLY A 268 -3.17 2.42 2.78
N GLU A 269 -2.37 1.92 1.83
CA GLU A 269 -2.79 0.75 1.08
C GLU A 269 -2.93 -0.49 1.98
N SER A 270 -2.00 -0.63 2.94
CA SER A 270 -1.94 -1.80 3.81
C SER A 270 -3.16 -1.86 4.73
N GLY A 271 -3.69 -0.71 5.12
CA GLY A 271 -4.92 -0.61 5.89
C GLY A 271 -6.09 -1.25 5.15
N VAL A 272 -6.32 -0.86 3.89
CA VAL A 272 -7.41 -1.41 3.07
C VAL A 272 -7.21 -2.88 2.78
N TRP A 273 -6.00 -3.32 2.40
CA TRP A 273 -5.69 -4.73 2.22
C TRP A 273 -6.01 -5.57 3.47
N GLY A 274 -5.83 -5.00 4.66
CA GLY A 274 -6.13 -5.64 5.93
C GLY A 274 -7.61 -5.85 6.21
N PHE A 275 -8.49 -4.90 5.84
CA PHE A 275 -9.91 -4.99 6.18
C PHE A 275 -10.85 -5.40 5.04
N ILE A 276 -10.42 -5.31 3.77
CA ILE A 276 -11.29 -5.46 2.59
C ILE A 276 -12.06 -6.79 2.56
N ASN A 277 -11.42 -7.88 2.99
CA ASN A 277 -12.04 -9.22 3.03
C ASN A 277 -12.94 -9.44 4.25
N HIS A 278 -13.00 -8.47 5.17
CA HIS A 278 -13.85 -8.49 6.36
C HIS A 278 -15.10 -7.63 6.23
N LEU A 279 -15.24 -6.89 5.13
CA LEU A 279 -16.43 -6.10 4.86
C LEU A 279 -17.65 -7.01 4.69
N ASP A 280 -18.77 -6.58 5.26
CA ASP A 280 -20.06 -7.19 5.01
C ASP A 280 -20.50 -6.91 3.56
N SER A 281 -20.31 -5.65 3.11
CA SER A 281 -20.54 -5.23 1.73
C SER A 281 -19.43 -5.71 0.77
N ARG A 282 -19.78 -6.68 -0.06
CA ARG A 282 -18.88 -7.22 -1.10
C ARG A 282 -18.77 -6.29 -2.30
N GLU A 283 -19.84 -5.57 -2.58
CA GLU A 283 -19.95 -4.56 -3.62
C GLU A 283 -18.95 -3.43 -3.36
N VAL A 284 -18.88 -2.95 -2.11
CA VAL A 284 -17.86 -1.97 -1.68
C VAL A 284 -16.46 -2.57 -1.77
N GLY A 285 -16.26 -3.79 -1.26
CA GLY A 285 -14.97 -4.50 -1.36
C GLY A 285 -14.47 -4.63 -2.81
N GLN A 286 -15.37 -4.86 -3.77
CA GLN A 286 -14.98 -4.94 -5.19
C GLN A 286 -14.49 -3.59 -5.75
N LEU A 287 -15.07 -2.47 -5.35
CA LEU A 287 -14.61 -1.15 -5.80
C LEU A 287 -13.31 -0.75 -5.10
N LEU A 288 -13.18 -1.05 -3.80
CA LEU A 288 -11.91 -0.89 -3.08
C LEU A 288 -10.78 -1.69 -3.69
N ALA A 289 -11.03 -2.93 -4.13
CA ALA A 289 -10.00 -3.76 -4.75
C ALA A 289 -9.43 -3.13 -6.03
N GLN A 290 -10.19 -2.26 -6.70
CA GLN A 290 -9.76 -1.55 -7.91
C GLN A 290 -8.98 -0.28 -7.57
N SER A 291 -9.40 0.48 -6.55
CA SER A 291 -8.66 1.68 -6.09
C SER A 291 -7.34 1.29 -5.43
N ILE A 292 -7.36 0.29 -4.55
CA ILE A 292 -6.18 -0.11 -3.78
C ILE A 292 -5.05 -0.68 -4.67
N ALA A 293 -5.41 -1.33 -5.78
CA ALA A 293 -4.44 -1.76 -6.78
C ALA A 293 -3.78 -0.59 -7.51
N THR A 294 -4.40 0.60 -7.49
CA THR A 294 -3.83 1.85 -7.97
C THR A 294 -2.91 2.46 -6.90
N GLU A 295 -3.33 2.48 -5.63
CA GLU A 295 -2.50 2.94 -4.50
C GLU A 295 -1.18 2.17 -4.39
N ALA A 296 -1.21 0.84 -4.55
CA ALA A 296 0.00 0.01 -4.60
C ALA A 296 0.98 0.46 -5.70
N ARG A 297 0.47 0.92 -6.85
CA ARG A 297 1.30 1.46 -7.92
C ARG A 297 1.82 2.85 -7.58
N GLN A 298 1.03 3.68 -6.90
CA GLN A 298 1.47 5.01 -6.47
C GLN A 298 2.61 4.89 -5.45
N GLN A 299 2.50 3.97 -4.50
CA GLN A 299 3.56 3.59 -3.57
C GLN A 299 4.84 3.18 -4.34
N MET A 300 4.72 2.28 -5.31
CA MET A 300 5.81 1.87 -6.20
C MET A 300 6.46 3.07 -6.93
N ILE A 301 5.66 4.01 -7.46
CA ILE A 301 6.17 5.21 -8.14
C ILE A 301 6.99 6.07 -7.17
N PHE A 302 6.51 6.31 -5.94
CA PHE A 302 7.28 7.08 -4.96
C PHE A 302 8.56 6.37 -4.53
N ARG A 303 8.59 5.03 -4.54
CA ARG A 303 9.84 4.25 -4.38
C ARG A 303 10.81 4.50 -5.54
N GLN A 304 10.34 4.54 -6.80
CA GLN A 304 11.17 4.86 -7.97
C GLN A 304 11.75 6.28 -7.91
N MET A 305 10.91 7.25 -7.54
CA MET A 305 11.33 8.65 -7.32
C MET A 305 12.32 8.74 -6.14
N SER A 306 12.16 7.88 -5.13
CA SER A 306 13.13 7.69 -4.04
C SER A 306 14.39 6.90 -4.46
N GLY A 307 14.51 6.42 -5.70
CA GLY A 307 15.64 5.57 -6.10
C GLY A 307 15.73 4.25 -5.32
N LEU A 308 14.64 3.82 -4.70
CA LEU A 308 14.48 2.50 -4.09
C LEU A 308 14.09 1.47 -5.15
N HIS A 309 14.17 0.18 -4.80
CA HIS A 309 13.69 -0.85 -5.71
C HIS A 309 12.14 -0.78 -5.80
N PRO A 310 11.53 -0.71 -7.00
CA PRO A 310 10.11 -0.41 -7.13
C PRO A 310 9.17 -1.48 -6.56
N MET A 311 9.49 -2.76 -6.72
CA MET A 311 8.62 -3.88 -6.35
C MET A 311 9.43 -4.90 -5.54
N PRO A 312 9.70 -4.64 -4.25
CA PRO A 312 10.65 -5.42 -3.49
C PRO A 312 9.97 -6.57 -2.72
N VAL A 313 8.72 -6.94 -3.03
CA VAL A 313 7.95 -7.98 -2.33
C VAL A 313 7.18 -8.86 -3.32
N TRP A 314 6.79 -10.07 -2.90
CA TRP A 314 5.89 -10.94 -3.67
C TRP A 314 4.41 -10.67 -3.38
N PHE A 315 4.09 -10.15 -2.19
CA PHE A 315 2.72 -9.87 -1.75
C PHE A 315 2.66 -8.58 -0.96
N GLU A 316 1.63 -7.77 -1.19
CA GLU A 316 1.36 -6.59 -0.38
C GLU A 316 0.86 -6.99 1.01
N THR A 317 1.19 -6.16 2.00
CA THR A 317 0.94 -6.45 3.41
C THR A 317 -0.41 -5.86 3.82
N GLY A 318 -1.26 -6.63 4.50
CA GLY A 318 -2.45 -6.08 5.18
C GLY A 318 -2.18 -5.76 6.64
N ILE A 319 -2.67 -4.62 7.16
CA ILE A 319 -2.59 -4.24 8.58
C ILE A 319 -3.96 -3.91 9.18
N PRO A 320 -4.15 -4.04 10.51
CA PRO A 320 -5.40 -3.67 11.17
C PRO A 320 -5.71 -2.17 11.05
N GLN A 321 -7.00 -1.80 11.06
CA GLN A 321 -7.45 -0.40 11.00
C GLN A 321 -6.85 0.47 12.10
N SER A 322 -6.70 -0.07 13.32
CA SER A 322 -6.05 0.65 14.44
C SER A 322 -4.58 0.96 14.16
N TRP A 323 -3.90 0.16 13.34
CA TRP A 323 -2.51 0.43 12.95
C TRP A 323 -2.46 1.55 11.92
N ALA A 324 -3.26 1.44 10.85
CA ALA A 324 -3.40 2.50 9.85
C ALA A 324 -3.78 3.84 10.48
N TRP A 325 -4.76 3.85 11.40
CA TRP A 325 -5.15 5.05 12.13
C TRP A 325 -4.06 5.59 13.05
N THR A 326 -3.26 4.72 13.68
CA THR A 326 -2.10 5.13 14.49
C THR A 326 -1.06 5.87 13.66
N PHE A 327 -0.82 5.46 12.42
CA PHE A 327 0.13 6.12 11.53
C PHE A 327 -0.43 7.40 10.89
N LEU A 328 -1.73 7.43 10.58
CA LEU A 328 -2.38 8.55 9.89
C LEU A 328 -2.68 9.72 10.84
N ALA A 329 -3.30 9.45 11.99
CA ALA A 329 -3.81 10.48 12.89
C ALA A 329 -2.79 11.56 13.30
N PRO A 330 -1.51 11.26 13.60
CA PRO A 330 -0.51 12.26 13.99
C PRO A 330 -0.22 13.33 12.94
N TYR A 331 -0.67 13.16 11.70
CA TYR A 331 -0.50 14.13 10.61
C TYR A 331 -1.76 14.97 10.34
N ILE A 332 -2.86 14.73 11.07
CA ILE A 332 -4.06 15.55 11.00
C ILE A 332 -4.08 16.56 12.14
N SER A 333 -3.94 17.84 11.81
CA SER A 333 -3.97 18.95 12.75
C SER A 333 -5.37 19.21 13.29
N SER A 334 -6.34 19.39 12.39
CA SER A 334 -7.73 19.70 12.74
C SER A 334 -8.68 19.31 11.61
N CYS A 335 -9.93 19.01 11.95
CA CYS A 335 -11.00 18.78 10.98
C CYS A 335 -12.14 19.77 11.21
N PRO A 336 -12.98 20.04 10.20
CA PRO A 336 -14.20 20.85 10.35
C PRO A 336 -15.05 20.44 11.56
N ALA A 337 -15.72 21.42 12.16
CA ALA A 337 -16.57 21.19 13.33
C ALA A 337 -17.66 20.13 13.04
N ASN A 338 -18.06 19.39 14.07
CA ASN A 338 -19.02 18.27 14.00
C ASN A 338 -18.55 17.04 13.21
N THR A 339 -17.26 16.97 12.84
CA THR A 339 -16.67 15.73 12.33
C THR A 339 -16.68 14.63 13.40
N THR A 340 -17.23 13.46 13.06
CA THR A 340 -17.26 12.31 13.96
C THR A 340 -15.89 11.66 14.10
N ARG A 341 -15.62 11.13 15.29
CA ARG A 341 -14.39 10.38 15.56
C ARG A 341 -14.53 8.93 15.08
N LEU A 342 -13.42 8.35 14.63
CA LEU A 342 -13.30 6.93 14.34
C LEU A 342 -13.24 6.12 15.66
N ALA A 343 -13.72 4.89 15.60
CA ALA A 343 -13.69 3.94 16.71
C ALA A 343 -12.33 3.23 16.91
N TRP A 344 -11.35 3.51 16.05
CA TRP A 344 -10.07 2.82 16.04
C TRP A 344 -9.10 3.33 17.11
N GLN A 345 -8.39 2.41 17.75
CA GLN A 345 -7.39 2.71 18.77
C GLN A 345 -6.15 3.36 18.14
N ASN A 346 -5.57 4.35 18.83
CA ASN A 346 -4.22 4.85 18.55
C ASN A 346 -3.24 4.21 19.54
N PHE A 347 -2.18 3.58 19.05
CA PHE A 347 -1.12 3.01 19.88
C PHE A 347 -0.04 4.04 20.19
N PRO A 348 0.72 3.88 21.30
CA PRO A 348 1.94 4.64 21.53
C PRO A 348 2.94 4.48 20.38
N ALA A 349 3.69 5.54 20.08
CA ALA A 349 4.68 5.50 19.02
C ALA A 349 5.86 4.60 19.41
N LEU A 350 6.27 3.75 18.47
CA LEU A 350 7.57 3.08 18.48
C LEU A 350 8.54 3.91 17.66
N HIS A 351 9.74 4.09 18.18
CA HIS A 351 10.82 4.83 17.55
C HIS A 351 11.97 3.89 17.24
N VAL A 352 12.59 4.04 16.07
CA VAL A 352 13.74 3.24 15.64
C VAL A 352 14.94 4.17 15.50
N ALA A 353 15.82 4.17 16.50
CA ALA A 353 16.94 5.12 16.56
C ALA A 353 17.85 5.01 15.34
N ASN A 354 18.15 3.79 14.91
CA ASN A 354 19.05 3.48 13.80
C ASN A 354 18.33 2.98 12.54
N GLN A 355 17.16 3.55 12.23
CA GLN A 355 16.43 3.22 11.00
C GLN A 355 17.24 3.61 9.77
N ALA A 356 17.31 2.75 8.76
CA ALA A 356 18.10 3.00 7.56
C ALA A 356 17.73 4.33 6.89
N ASN A 357 18.73 5.11 6.48
CA ASN A 357 18.54 6.31 5.67
C ASN A 357 18.74 5.97 4.18
N ILE A 358 17.68 6.16 3.40
CA ILE A 358 17.66 5.84 1.97
C ILE A 358 18.67 6.66 1.16
N ASN A 359 19.10 7.81 1.69
CA ASN A 359 19.97 8.78 1.02
C ASN A 359 21.46 8.57 1.29
N ARG A 360 21.85 7.55 2.09
CA ARG A 360 23.25 7.20 2.36
C ARG A 360 23.81 6.22 1.34
N VAL A 361 25.11 6.38 1.01
CA VAL A 361 25.88 5.41 0.19
C VAL A 361 25.74 4.01 0.76
N SER A 362 26.10 3.85 2.04
CA SER A 362 25.69 2.69 2.83
C SER A 362 24.59 3.11 3.81
N PRO A 363 23.36 2.60 3.66
CA PRO A 363 22.27 2.81 4.60
C PRO A 363 22.56 2.22 5.99
N ASN A 364 23.56 1.35 6.10
CA ASN A 364 24.01 0.81 7.37
C ASN A 364 24.89 1.79 8.16
N ASP A 365 25.47 2.81 7.52
CA ASP A 365 26.18 3.90 8.19
C ASP A 365 25.23 5.01 8.71
N THR A 366 23.93 4.71 8.86
CA THR A 366 22.95 5.65 9.38
C THR A 366 23.29 6.02 10.82
N ALA A 367 23.47 7.31 11.07
CA ALA A 367 23.55 7.81 12.44
C ALA A 367 22.18 7.71 13.11
N ASP A 368 22.18 7.79 14.45
CA ASP A 368 20.93 7.82 15.18
C ASP A 368 20.11 9.05 14.79
N TRP A 369 18.80 8.83 14.57
CA TRP A 369 17.81 9.89 14.33
C TRP A 369 18.02 10.67 13.03
N GLU A 370 18.48 10.02 11.96
CA GLU A 370 18.45 10.59 10.61
C GLU A 370 17.05 10.59 9.99
N ARG A 371 16.15 11.26 10.68
CA ARG A 371 14.73 11.41 10.38
C ARG A 371 14.32 12.85 10.63
N ALA A 372 13.31 13.33 9.91
CA ALA A 372 12.85 14.71 10.03
C ALA A 372 12.34 15.04 11.45
N ASP A 373 11.81 14.03 12.13
CA ASP A 373 11.50 14.02 13.57
C ASP A 373 11.77 12.62 14.17
N ASN A 374 11.28 12.33 15.37
CA ASN A 374 11.51 11.04 16.02
C ASN A 374 10.56 9.92 15.56
N ARG A 375 9.53 10.18 14.77
CA ARG A 375 8.55 9.17 14.33
C ARG A 375 9.17 8.28 13.26
N THR A 376 8.89 6.98 13.33
CA THR A 376 9.33 6.02 12.30
C THR A 376 8.71 6.25 10.93
N SER A 377 7.54 6.90 10.89
CA SER A 377 6.78 7.23 9.68
C SER A 377 7.23 8.53 9.01
N SER A 378 8.19 9.24 9.60
CA SER A 378 8.74 10.48 9.03
C SER A 378 9.88 10.21 8.05
N PRO A 379 10.09 11.07 7.05
CA PRO A 379 11.10 10.86 6.02
C PRO A 379 12.51 10.95 6.57
N ALA A 380 13.45 10.29 5.89
CA ALA A 380 14.86 10.36 6.20
C ALA A 380 15.44 11.73 5.80
N THR A 381 16.27 12.30 6.68
CA THR A 381 16.97 13.57 6.38
C THR A 381 18.11 13.36 5.40
N LEU A 382 18.54 14.45 4.75
CA LEU A 382 19.68 14.42 3.85
C LEU A 382 21.02 14.37 4.62
N PRO A 383 21.85 13.33 4.44
CA PRO A 383 23.21 13.33 4.99
C PRO A 383 24.10 14.32 4.23
N ALA A 384 25.30 14.59 4.75
CA ALA A 384 26.30 15.40 4.05
C ALA A 384 26.60 14.81 2.65
N GLN A 385 26.88 15.67 1.65
CA GLN A 385 27.03 15.26 0.25
C GLN A 385 28.08 14.16 0.03
N ASN A 386 29.18 14.18 0.79
CA ASN A 386 30.24 13.17 0.73
C ASN A 386 29.86 11.81 1.35
N ALA A 387 28.71 11.72 2.02
CA ALA A 387 28.12 10.49 2.54
C ALA A 387 26.79 10.12 1.84
N SER A 388 26.32 10.96 0.92
CA SER A 388 25.05 10.77 0.21
C SER A 388 25.21 9.99 -1.09
N CYS A 389 24.23 9.14 -1.40
CA CYS A 389 24.14 8.43 -2.68
C CYS A 389 23.37 9.18 -3.78
N LEU A 390 22.78 10.34 -3.48
CA LEU A 390 21.85 11.00 -4.40
C LEU A 390 22.53 11.47 -5.69
N ASN A 391 23.71 12.07 -5.55
CA ASN A 391 24.47 12.64 -6.66
C ASN A 391 25.44 11.63 -7.28
N LEU A 392 25.28 10.33 -6.98
CA LEU A 392 26.11 9.27 -7.53
C LEU A 392 25.49 8.66 -8.79
N ASN A 393 26.25 8.69 -9.88
CA ASN A 393 25.92 7.94 -11.10
C ASN A 393 26.80 6.67 -11.21
N VAL A 394 26.78 5.86 -10.15
CA VAL A 394 27.51 4.59 -10.07
C VAL A 394 26.51 3.48 -9.77
N THR A 395 26.40 2.51 -10.69
CA THR A 395 25.56 1.31 -10.50
C THR A 395 25.93 0.62 -9.19
N GLY A 396 24.93 0.22 -8.41
CA GLY A 396 25.14 -0.37 -7.09
C GLY A 396 25.17 0.64 -5.93
N HIS A 397 25.50 1.91 -6.18
CA HIS A 397 25.71 2.90 -5.11
C HIS A 397 24.80 4.13 -5.23
N GLY A 398 24.35 4.49 -6.43
CA GLY A 398 23.45 5.63 -6.64
C GLY A 398 22.03 5.38 -6.16
N CYS A 399 21.42 6.40 -5.54
CA CYS A 399 20.02 6.38 -5.06
C CYS A 399 19.20 7.57 -5.57
N GLY A 400 19.66 8.27 -6.60
CA GLY A 400 18.83 9.24 -7.31
C GLY A 400 17.63 8.56 -7.99
N PRO A 401 16.59 9.34 -8.36
CA PRO A 401 15.41 8.83 -9.06
C PRO A 401 15.75 7.94 -10.26
N ALA A 402 15.01 6.85 -10.45
CA ALA A 402 15.13 5.96 -11.62
C ALA A 402 13.94 4.99 -11.70
N ILE A 403 13.67 4.43 -12.89
CA ILE A 403 12.71 3.33 -13.08
C ILE A 403 13.04 2.16 -12.14
N ALA A 404 14.33 1.86 -11.96
CA ALA A 404 14.80 0.94 -10.94
C ALA A 404 16.25 1.27 -10.56
N ARG A 405 16.58 1.04 -9.29
CA ARG A 405 17.97 0.92 -8.83
C ARG A 405 18.22 -0.52 -8.40
N ASN A 406 19.42 -1.00 -8.71
CA ASN A 406 19.97 -2.21 -8.11
C ASN A 406 21.12 -1.77 -7.22
N ARG A 407 20.89 -1.79 -5.90
CA ARG A 407 21.89 -1.39 -4.91
C ARG A 407 22.73 -2.61 -4.52
N SER A 408 24.04 -2.43 -4.48
CA SER A 408 24.97 -3.48 -4.05
C SER A 408 24.85 -3.77 -2.55
N GLU A 409 24.48 -2.74 -1.77
CA GLU A 409 24.20 -2.86 -0.34
C GLU A 409 22.70 -2.63 -0.09
N PRO A 410 22.02 -3.54 0.62
CA PRO A 410 20.61 -3.37 0.96
C PRO A 410 20.42 -2.26 2.01
N LEU A 411 19.20 -1.73 2.12
CA LEU A 411 18.87 -0.75 3.18
C LEU A 411 19.05 -1.35 4.58
N SER A 412 18.75 -2.64 4.72
CA SER A 412 18.98 -3.39 5.95
C SER A 412 19.32 -4.85 5.67
N LEU A 413 19.68 -5.62 6.70
CA LEU A 413 20.06 -7.01 6.57
C LEU A 413 19.65 -7.85 7.79
N PRO A 414 19.36 -9.14 7.61
CA PRO A 414 19.10 -10.05 8.72
C PRO A 414 20.23 -10.06 9.75
N GLY A 415 19.84 -10.05 11.02
CA GLY A 415 20.78 -10.01 12.14
C GLY A 415 21.25 -8.61 12.51
N LYS A 416 20.93 -7.55 11.74
CA LYS A 416 21.20 -6.16 12.15
C LYS A 416 20.51 -5.86 13.48
N GLN A 417 21.25 -5.29 14.42
CA GLN A 417 20.66 -4.81 15.68
C GLN A 417 19.79 -3.59 15.42
N VAL A 418 18.53 -3.65 15.85
CA VAL A 418 17.57 -2.55 15.72
C VAL A 418 17.24 -2.03 17.11
N ARG A 419 17.48 -0.73 17.33
CA ARG A 419 17.33 -0.09 18.64
C ARG A 419 16.03 0.69 18.70
N PHE A 420 15.26 0.42 19.76
CA PHE A 420 13.94 0.98 19.96
C PHE A 420 13.88 1.88 21.18
N LEU A 421 13.10 2.96 21.03
CA LEU A 421 12.49 3.68 22.13
C LEU A 421 10.99 3.67 21.90
N TRP A 422 10.17 3.77 22.94
CA TRP A 422 8.71 3.84 22.75
C TRP A 422 8.03 4.75 23.75
N ASP A 423 6.95 5.38 23.31
CA ASP A 423 6.18 6.28 24.15
C ASP A 423 5.37 5.52 25.20
N THR A 424 5.05 6.20 26.30
CA THR A 424 4.03 5.73 27.25
C THR A 424 2.64 6.07 26.74
N PRO A 425 1.61 5.24 27.01
CA PRO A 425 0.22 5.60 26.78
C PRO A 425 -0.17 6.94 27.41
N GLY A 426 -1.12 7.65 26.79
CA GLY A 426 -1.71 8.88 27.31
C GLY A 426 -1.42 10.15 26.50
N ALA A 427 -0.63 10.07 25.44
CA ALA A 427 -0.36 11.21 24.57
C ALA A 427 -1.59 11.58 23.72
N PRO A 428 -1.95 12.88 23.62
CA PRO A 428 -2.98 13.35 22.72
C PRO A 428 -2.49 13.32 21.27
N VAL A 429 -3.33 12.85 20.36
CA VAL A 429 -3.04 12.72 18.92
C VAL A 429 -4.30 12.95 18.08
N GLY A 430 -4.10 13.06 16.76
CA GLY A 430 -5.20 13.15 15.82
C GLY A 430 -5.83 14.53 15.71
N PRO A 431 -6.92 14.64 14.93
CA PRO A 431 -7.61 15.89 14.71
C PRO A 431 -7.96 16.58 16.03
N ASN A 432 -7.57 17.84 16.18
CA ASN A 432 -7.85 18.65 17.36
C ASN A 432 -7.32 18.04 18.67
N ASN A 433 -6.30 17.17 18.62
CA ASN A 433 -5.80 16.43 19.79
C ASN A 433 -6.89 15.64 20.51
N SER A 434 -7.89 15.15 19.76
CA SER A 434 -9.09 14.55 20.33
C SER A 434 -8.96 13.06 20.66
N TYR A 435 -7.89 12.40 20.25
CA TYR A 435 -7.60 10.99 20.57
C TYR A 435 -6.49 10.88 21.59
N ILE A 436 -6.51 9.81 22.38
CA ILE A 436 -5.50 9.52 23.38
C ILE A 436 -4.88 8.17 23.04
N THR A 437 -3.56 8.14 22.92
CA THR A 437 -2.82 6.88 22.71
C THR A 437 -3.04 5.95 23.90
N SER A 438 -3.27 4.67 23.63
CA SER A 438 -3.56 3.69 24.67
C SER A 438 -2.98 2.32 24.31
N SER A 439 -2.67 1.53 25.32
CA SER A 439 -2.32 0.12 25.19
C SER A 439 -2.87 -0.64 26.40
N ALA A 440 -3.40 -1.84 26.14
CA ALA A 440 -3.83 -2.78 27.17
C ALA A 440 -2.85 -3.95 27.35
N ALA A 441 -1.75 -3.95 26.59
CA ALA A 441 -0.77 -5.01 26.58
C ALA A 441 0.03 -5.04 27.90
N GLY A 442 0.51 -6.23 28.25
CA GLY A 442 1.51 -6.41 29.29
C GLY A 442 2.88 -5.83 28.91
N PRO A 443 3.92 -6.09 29.73
CA PRO A 443 5.28 -5.64 29.42
C PRO A 443 5.77 -6.16 28.05
N PRO A 444 6.48 -5.35 27.26
CA PRO A 444 6.92 -5.76 25.93
C PRO A 444 7.98 -6.85 26.03
N ARG A 445 7.79 -7.93 25.28
CA ARG A 445 8.66 -9.13 25.26
C ARG A 445 9.16 -9.49 23.88
N PHE A 446 8.41 -9.12 22.85
CA PHE A 446 8.71 -9.46 21.46
C PHE A 446 8.58 -8.25 20.55
N VAL A 447 9.27 -8.33 19.41
CA VAL A 447 9.05 -7.45 18.27
C VAL A 447 8.38 -8.29 17.18
N ALA A 448 7.16 -7.92 16.83
CA ALA A 448 6.39 -8.43 15.71
C ALA A 448 6.85 -7.71 14.42
N TRP A 449 7.14 -8.48 13.39
CA TRP A 449 7.52 -8.03 12.06
C TRP A 449 6.43 -8.49 11.09
N VAL A 450 5.61 -7.55 10.63
CA VAL A 450 4.49 -7.82 9.71
C VAL A 450 4.91 -7.41 8.30
N ALA A 451 5.04 -8.39 7.42
CA ALA A 451 5.23 -8.17 6.00
C ALA A 451 4.74 -9.34 5.15
N GLN A 452 4.26 -9.00 3.96
CA GLN A 452 3.75 -9.93 2.97
C GLN A 452 2.67 -10.84 3.60
N LEU A 453 2.92 -12.15 3.61
CA LEU A 453 2.00 -13.16 4.14
C LEU A 453 2.35 -13.58 5.58
N ASN A 454 3.41 -13.04 6.17
CA ASN A 454 4.01 -13.58 7.39
C ASN A 454 4.00 -12.53 8.52
N LEU A 455 3.77 -13.05 9.73
CA LEU A 455 4.04 -12.37 10.98
C LEU A 455 5.18 -13.11 11.68
N THR A 456 6.33 -12.47 11.81
CA THR A 456 7.53 -13.06 12.44
C THR A 456 7.85 -12.35 13.72
N TYR A 457 8.24 -13.10 14.76
CA TYR A 457 8.59 -12.53 16.05
C TYR A 457 10.08 -12.68 16.34
N THR A 458 10.63 -11.69 17.04
CA THR A 458 11.99 -11.73 17.60
C THR A 458 11.93 -11.30 19.07
N PRO A 459 12.79 -11.84 19.96
CA PRO A 459 12.80 -11.44 21.36
C PRO A 459 13.27 -9.99 21.52
N LEU A 460 12.57 -9.21 22.34
CA LEU A 460 12.99 -7.87 22.72
C LEU A 460 13.91 -7.94 23.95
N THR A 461 15.10 -7.35 23.85
CA THR A 461 15.97 -7.10 25.00
C THR A 461 15.73 -5.71 25.53
N VAL A 462 15.07 -5.59 26.68
CA VAL A 462 14.82 -4.32 27.37
C VAL A 462 16.10 -3.88 28.10
N THR A 463 16.59 -2.67 27.83
CA THR A 463 17.85 -2.15 28.39
C THR A 463 17.65 -1.00 29.38
N GLY A 464 16.41 -0.54 29.56
CA GLY A 464 16.05 0.55 30.45
C GLY A 464 14.56 0.92 30.32
N PRO A 465 14.12 2.00 30.97
CA PRO A 465 12.76 2.50 30.83
C PRO A 465 12.44 2.84 29.38
N ASN A 466 11.45 2.17 28.81
CA ASN A 466 10.97 2.43 27.46
C ASN A 466 12.05 2.37 26.35
N GLN A 467 13.08 1.54 26.56
CA GLN A 467 14.18 1.37 25.61
C GLN A 467 14.62 -0.09 25.53
N GLY A 468 15.04 -0.51 24.35
CA GLY A 468 15.49 -1.88 24.11
C GLY A 468 16.00 -2.09 22.71
N TYR A 469 16.31 -3.34 22.37
CA TYR A 469 16.70 -3.70 21.02
C TYR A 469 16.27 -5.12 20.67
N THR A 470 16.21 -5.39 19.36
CA THR A 470 16.12 -6.74 18.81
C THR A 470 17.15 -6.89 17.68
N TYR A 471 17.16 -8.06 17.05
CA TYR A 471 17.87 -8.29 15.80
C TYR A 471 16.87 -8.56 14.68
N GLN A 472 17.06 -7.94 13.52
CA GLN A 472 16.21 -8.17 12.35
C GLN A 472 16.17 -9.68 12.01
N PRO A 473 14.99 -10.28 11.77
CA PRO A 473 14.88 -11.70 11.47
C PRO A 473 15.41 -12.03 10.06
N ALA A 474 15.93 -13.24 9.89
CA ALA A 474 16.26 -13.85 8.60
C ALA A 474 15.07 -14.60 7.98
N GLY A 475 13.83 -14.20 8.28
CA GLY A 475 12.63 -14.95 7.85
C GLY A 475 12.42 -14.91 6.33
N GLU A 476 11.72 -15.92 5.81
CA GLU A 476 11.37 -16.06 4.39
C GLU A 476 9.85 -16.15 4.23
N VAL A 477 9.32 -15.75 3.07
CA VAL A 477 7.89 -15.88 2.74
C VAL A 477 7.53 -17.36 2.56
N TYR A 478 8.30 -18.04 1.71
CA TYR A 478 8.31 -19.50 1.52
C TYR A 478 9.72 -20.01 1.73
N ALA A 479 9.86 -21.27 2.18
CA ALA A 479 11.18 -21.85 2.43
C ALA A 479 12.07 -21.82 1.17
N GLY A 480 13.26 -21.22 1.26
CA GLY A 480 14.19 -20.99 0.14
C GLY A 480 13.77 -19.86 -0.81
N GLY A 481 12.78 -19.06 -0.42
CA GLY A 481 12.21 -17.97 -1.21
C GLY A 481 12.74 -16.60 -0.82
N GLN A 482 11.91 -15.58 -1.04
CA GLN A 482 12.25 -14.19 -0.71
C GLN A 482 12.26 -13.98 0.82
N GLY A 483 13.21 -13.16 1.29
CA GLY A 483 13.21 -12.67 2.67
C GLY A 483 11.99 -11.81 3.00
N ILE A 484 11.49 -11.90 4.23
CA ILE A 484 10.30 -11.14 4.68
C ILE A 484 10.58 -9.66 4.92
N VAL A 485 11.82 -9.30 5.28
CA VAL A 485 12.24 -7.93 5.61
C VAL A 485 12.92 -7.32 4.39
N ASN A 486 12.14 -6.73 3.48
CA ASN A 486 12.65 -6.25 2.19
C ASN A 486 11.93 -4.99 1.65
N ASP A 487 11.06 -4.36 2.43
CA ASP A 487 10.29 -3.18 2.01
C ASP A 487 10.15 -2.19 3.16
N THR A 488 9.31 -1.17 3.00
CA THR A 488 8.66 -0.44 4.08
C THR A 488 7.62 -1.35 4.71
N MET A 489 7.91 -1.84 5.91
CA MET A 489 7.09 -2.82 6.64
C MET A 489 6.67 -2.30 8.02
N PHE A 490 5.89 -3.09 8.75
CA PHE A 490 5.35 -2.68 10.04
C PHE A 490 5.97 -3.49 11.18
N VAL A 491 6.29 -2.80 12.27
CA VAL A 491 6.87 -3.37 13.47
C VAL A 491 6.07 -2.98 14.70
N ALA A 492 5.80 -3.94 15.58
CA ALA A 492 5.11 -3.69 16.84
C ALA A 492 5.83 -4.34 18.01
N LEU A 493 5.95 -3.62 19.12
CA LEU A 493 6.32 -4.23 20.40
C LEU A 493 5.10 -4.93 20.97
N THR A 494 5.26 -6.19 21.37
CA THR A 494 4.16 -7.02 21.85
C THR A 494 4.52 -7.75 23.14
N ASP A 495 3.52 -8.04 23.96
CA ASP A 495 3.66 -8.82 25.20
C ASP A 495 3.66 -10.35 24.95
N SER A 496 3.20 -10.78 23.78
CA SER A 496 3.00 -12.17 23.37
C SER A 496 3.24 -12.36 21.86
N ASP A 497 3.65 -13.57 21.49
CA ASP A 497 4.00 -14.01 20.14
C ASP A 497 2.87 -14.86 19.51
N LEU A 498 1.68 -14.29 19.39
CA LEU A 498 0.51 -14.98 18.84
C LEU A 498 0.73 -15.44 17.40
N PHE A 499 0.32 -16.67 17.09
CA PHE A 499 0.29 -17.13 15.71
C PHE A 499 -0.93 -16.51 14.98
N LEU A 500 -0.65 -15.59 14.07
CA LEU A 500 -1.66 -14.91 13.25
C LEU A 500 -1.27 -14.99 11.77
N THR A 501 -2.28 -14.83 10.93
CA THR A 501 -2.20 -14.77 9.47
C THR A 501 -2.73 -13.42 9.00
N PRO A 502 -2.52 -13.03 7.73
CA PRO A 502 -3.09 -11.79 7.21
C PRO A 502 -4.60 -11.66 7.45
N PHE A 503 -5.35 -12.76 7.43
CA PHE A 503 -6.81 -12.77 7.61
C PHE A 503 -7.27 -12.54 9.07
N ASN A 504 -6.42 -12.76 10.08
CA ASN A 504 -6.82 -12.58 11.49
C ASN A 504 -5.85 -11.70 12.28
N LEU A 505 -5.06 -10.88 11.58
CA LEU A 505 -4.02 -10.06 12.18
C LEU A 505 -4.57 -9.04 13.19
N SER A 506 -5.82 -8.58 13.04
CA SER A 506 -6.47 -7.66 13.98
C SER A 506 -6.53 -8.17 15.43
N MET A 507 -6.45 -9.49 15.63
CA MET A 507 -6.35 -10.11 16.95
C MET A 507 -5.06 -9.72 17.71
N ILE A 508 -4.08 -9.11 17.05
CA ILE A 508 -2.85 -8.62 17.70
C ILE A 508 -3.08 -7.36 18.54
N ASN A 509 -4.12 -6.56 18.24
CA ASN A 509 -4.32 -5.22 18.82
C ASN A 509 -4.27 -5.18 20.36
N PRO A 510 -4.89 -6.11 21.11
CA PRO A 510 -4.82 -6.12 22.58
C PRO A 510 -3.40 -6.32 23.14
N HIS A 511 -2.49 -6.83 22.31
CA HIS A 511 -1.12 -7.22 22.67
C HIS A 511 -0.06 -6.21 22.19
N VAL A 512 -0.45 -5.14 21.50
CA VAL A 512 0.47 -4.10 21.01
C VAL A 512 0.77 -3.09 22.12
N VAL A 513 2.05 -2.97 22.47
CA VAL A 513 2.60 -1.98 23.42
C VAL A 513 2.88 -0.66 22.70
N ALA A 514 3.56 -0.72 21.55
CA ALA A 514 3.91 0.42 20.73
C ALA A 514 4.07 0.00 19.27
N LEU A 515 3.81 0.91 18.34
CA LEU A 515 3.72 0.62 16.91
C LEU A 515 4.61 1.56 16.07
N GLY A 516 5.27 1.00 15.06
CA GLY A 516 6.17 1.74 14.17
C GLY A 516 6.23 1.15 12.76
N VAL A 517 6.90 1.88 11.88
CA VAL A 517 7.24 1.47 10.52
C VAL A 517 8.73 1.16 10.46
N TYR A 518 9.15 0.27 9.56
CA TYR A 518 10.56 -0.06 9.35
C TYR A 518 10.88 -0.15 7.85
N GLN A 519 11.82 0.67 7.36
CA GLN A 519 12.30 0.63 5.98
C GLN A 519 13.52 -0.28 5.85
N ALA A 520 13.42 -1.32 5.01
CA ALA A 520 14.46 -2.35 4.88
C ALA A 520 14.88 -2.73 3.45
N GLY A 521 14.15 -2.34 2.41
CA GLY A 521 14.55 -2.57 1.01
C GLY A 521 13.99 -1.58 0.01
#